data_AF-A0A932RAM5-F1
#
_entry.id   AF-A0A932RAM5-F1
#
_cell.length_a   1.000
_cell.length_b   1.000
_cell.length_c   1.000
_cell.angle_alpha   90.00
_cell.angle_beta   90.00
_cell.angle_gamma   90.00
#
_symmetry.space_group_name_H-M   'P 1'
#
loop_
_entity.id
_entity.type
_entity.pdbx_description
1 polymer ?
#
loop_
_entity_poly.entity_id
_entity_poly.type
_entity_poly.pdbx_seq_one_letter_code
_entity_poly.pdbx_strand_id
1 'polypeptide(L)'
;MEKRFLNIRRIAGLVLLGAIALLIHGYHPYAEDAEIYLPGVLKILDPSLFPRNADFFGEHAGHTLYPYLIAASVRVTHLPLTWVTFLWQLAAIVLLLAGTLRLAAVLFEEERARWAAVALMAALLTLPIAGTALYILDQYLNPRNLAAFAALFAVAEGLRHKYLAAVLWLGFAAVIHPLMASFAIAFCVWLLALDRYRPHALGFAALLPFGLTLDPPPPAYHEVALRQPYFFLLRWEWYEWLGLIGPVLLFWWFGRLARRRGMWNVELVSRAMAPFIVLATAAALVLSIPARFEALARLEPLRCLALAYMLLIVIGGGLLGKHMLQNRVWRWLVLFVPLSLGMFAAQRQLFPASAHIEWPWAQPRNPWAQAFDWIRVNTPTDALFALNPNHMALPGEDENGFRARAQRSMLADAVKDKGAASMFPPLSTKWWEQLEDQKNWKQFEKKDFERLRQKYGVSWIVVEQPGPEGLACPYENSAVRVCRVG
;
A
#
# COMPACT_ATOMS: atom_id res chain seq x y z
N MET A 1 25.41 2.10 28.94
CA MET A 1 24.23 1.63 29.70
C MET A 1 22.97 2.20 29.05
N GLU A 2 22.35 1.44 28.13
CA GLU A 2 21.16 1.87 27.37
C GLU A 2 19.95 1.85 28.32
N LYS A 3 19.64 2.99 28.97
CA LYS A 3 18.35 3.16 29.65
C LYS A 3 17.24 2.75 28.67
N ARG A 4 16.26 1.96 29.15
CA ARG A 4 15.13 1.40 28.38
C ARG A 4 14.67 2.40 27.31
N PHE A 5 15.00 2.12 26.04
CA PHE A 5 14.77 3.04 24.91
C PHE A 5 13.29 3.47 24.84
N LEU A 6 12.39 2.51 25.11
CA LEU A 6 10.98 2.73 25.35
C LEU A 6 10.71 2.78 26.85
N ASN A 7 10.25 3.92 27.34
CA ASN A 7 9.65 4.07 28.67
C ASN A 7 8.16 4.37 28.52
N ILE A 8 7.39 4.31 29.61
CA ILE A 8 5.93 4.49 29.61
C ILE A 8 5.52 5.82 28.95
N ARG A 9 6.25 6.92 29.22
CA ARG A 9 5.96 8.24 28.63
C ARG A 9 6.11 8.23 27.10
N ARG A 10 7.16 7.58 26.58
CA ARG A 10 7.36 7.45 25.12
C ARG A 10 6.30 6.58 24.48
N ILE A 11 5.95 5.46 25.11
CA ILE A 11 4.88 4.58 24.62
C ILE A 11 3.56 5.35 24.57
N ALA A 12 3.20 6.06 25.64
CA ALA A 12 2.00 6.88 25.68
C ALA A 12 2.00 7.96 24.58
N GLY A 13 3.13 8.63 24.35
CA GLY A 13 3.26 9.63 23.28
C GLY A 13 3.12 9.04 21.87
N LEU A 14 3.67 7.84 21.63
CA LEU A 14 3.53 7.13 20.36
C LEU A 14 2.09 6.69 20.11
N VAL A 15 1.42 6.15 21.14
CA VAL A 15 0.01 5.75 21.05
C VAL A 15 -0.90 6.96 20.82
N LEU A 16 -0.66 8.07 21.52
CA LEU A 16 -1.41 9.31 21.33
C LEU A 16 -1.24 9.86 19.90
N LEU A 17 -0.01 9.94 19.40
CA LEU A 17 0.23 10.36 18.02
C LEU A 17 -0.33 9.37 17.00
N GLY A 18 -0.31 8.07 17.28
CA GLY A 18 -0.96 7.07 16.45
C GLY A 18 -2.47 7.26 16.37
N ALA A 19 -3.14 7.56 17.49
CA ALA A 19 -4.56 7.88 17.53
C ALA A 19 -4.87 9.18 16.76
N ILE A 20 -4.06 10.22 16.92
CA ILE A 20 -4.19 11.47 16.16
C ILE A 20 -3.99 11.20 14.66
N ALA A 21 -3.01 10.39 14.29
CA ALA A 21 -2.76 10.02 12.90
C ALA A 21 -3.96 9.27 12.30
N LEU A 22 -4.58 8.33 13.03
CA LEU A 22 -5.82 7.69 12.61
C LEU A 22 -6.94 8.72 12.34
N LEU A 23 -7.10 9.71 13.23
CA LEU A 23 -8.11 10.76 13.05
C LEU A 23 -7.85 11.64 11.83
N ILE A 24 -6.58 11.92 11.51
CA ILE A 24 -6.19 12.69 10.32
C ILE A 24 -6.41 11.87 9.06
N HIS A 25 -5.93 10.63 9.05
CA HIS A 25 -5.74 9.84 7.85
C HIS A 25 -6.91 8.90 7.52
N GLY A 26 -7.80 8.64 8.48
CA GLY A 26 -8.95 7.77 8.28
C GLY A 26 -8.61 6.28 8.34
N TYR A 27 -9.64 5.45 8.14
CA TYR A 27 -9.52 3.99 8.07
C TYR A 27 -10.60 3.39 7.19
N HIS A 28 -10.17 2.64 6.17
CA HIS A 28 -11.03 2.11 5.10
C HIS A 28 -10.72 0.63 4.84
N PRO A 29 -11.16 -0.31 5.70
CA PRO A 29 -10.66 -1.68 5.77
C PRO A 29 -10.79 -2.49 4.48
N TYR A 30 -11.71 -2.11 3.60
CA TYR A 30 -12.03 -2.82 2.37
C TYR A 30 -11.62 -2.05 1.11
N ALA A 31 -11.01 -0.87 1.25
CA ALA A 31 -10.65 -0.07 0.10
C ALA A 31 -9.44 -0.64 -0.64
N GLU A 32 -9.37 -0.35 -1.94
CA GLU A 32 -8.12 -0.43 -2.72
C GLU A 32 -7.53 -1.86 -2.74
N ASP A 33 -6.24 -2.04 -2.41
CA ASP A 33 -5.58 -3.34 -2.46
C ASP A 33 -6.06 -4.29 -1.35
N ALA A 34 -6.92 -3.85 -0.43
CA ALA A 34 -7.60 -4.77 0.48
C ALA A 34 -8.38 -5.85 -0.29
N GLU A 35 -8.85 -5.54 -1.50
CA GLU A 35 -9.47 -6.51 -2.43
C GLU A 35 -8.53 -7.65 -2.82
N ILE A 36 -7.21 -7.44 -2.77
CA ILE A 36 -6.22 -8.47 -3.09
C ILE A 36 -5.80 -9.18 -1.79
N TYR A 37 -5.60 -8.44 -0.70
CA TYR A 37 -5.00 -8.99 0.51
C TYR A 37 -5.99 -9.70 1.45
N LEU A 38 -7.20 -9.16 1.63
CA LEU A 38 -8.18 -9.73 2.56
C LEU A 38 -8.80 -11.04 2.08
N PRO A 39 -9.11 -11.26 0.78
CA PRO A 39 -9.62 -12.54 0.32
C PRO A 39 -8.67 -13.71 0.61
N GLY A 40 -7.35 -13.49 0.58
CA GLY A 40 -6.37 -14.48 1.02
C GLY A 40 -6.53 -14.87 2.50
N VAL A 41 -6.74 -13.90 3.39
CA VAL A 41 -7.02 -14.15 4.82
C VAL A 41 -8.34 -14.92 4.98
N LEU A 42 -9.39 -14.45 4.31
CA LEU A 42 -10.72 -15.04 4.35
C LEU A 42 -10.72 -16.49 3.87
N LYS A 43 -10.01 -16.80 2.77
CA LYS A 43 -9.87 -18.17 2.24
C LYS A 43 -9.16 -19.11 3.21
N ILE A 44 -8.19 -18.62 4.00
CA ILE A 44 -7.53 -19.42 5.05
C ILE A 44 -8.48 -19.68 6.22
N LEU A 45 -9.31 -18.70 6.58
CA LEU A 45 -10.28 -18.81 7.67
C LEU A 45 -11.45 -19.71 7.28
N ASP A 46 -11.94 -19.60 6.05
CA ASP A 46 -13.00 -20.40 5.46
C ASP A 46 -12.61 -20.84 4.03
N PRO A 47 -12.13 -22.08 3.86
CA PRO A 47 -11.74 -22.62 2.55
C PRO A 47 -12.88 -22.72 1.53
N SER A 48 -14.15 -22.63 1.95
CA SER A 48 -15.30 -22.67 1.04
C SER A 48 -15.49 -21.37 0.25
N LEU A 49 -14.95 -20.25 0.75
CA LEU A 49 -15.05 -18.95 0.09
C LEU A 49 -14.31 -18.92 -1.25
N PHE A 50 -14.83 -18.17 -2.22
CA PHE A 50 -14.19 -17.94 -3.52
C PHE A 50 -13.87 -19.23 -4.31
N PRO A 51 -14.85 -20.09 -4.64
CA PRO A 51 -14.59 -21.29 -5.45
C PRO A 51 -14.19 -20.96 -6.90
N ARG A 52 -14.46 -19.74 -7.37
CA ARG A 52 -14.12 -19.24 -8.70
C ARG A 52 -13.20 -18.02 -8.59
N ASN A 53 -12.28 -17.90 -9.55
CA ASN A 53 -11.40 -16.74 -9.71
C ASN A 53 -10.51 -16.42 -8.49
N ALA A 54 -10.21 -17.42 -7.65
CA ALA A 54 -9.33 -17.24 -6.50
C ALA A 54 -7.86 -16.97 -6.89
N ASP A 55 -7.47 -17.30 -8.11
CA ASP A 55 -6.16 -17.06 -8.70
C ASP A 55 -5.77 -15.57 -8.73
N PHE A 56 -6.73 -14.65 -8.89
CA PHE A 56 -6.43 -13.21 -8.91
C PHE A 56 -5.93 -12.64 -7.58
N PHE A 57 -6.25 -13.27 -6.45
CA PHE A 57 -5.65 -12.91 -5.16
C PHE A 57 -4.72 -14.00 -4.60
N GLY A 58 -4.88 -15.24 -5.05
CA GLY A 58 -4.18 -16.42 -4.55
C GLY A 58 -2.69 -16.39 -4.84
N GLU A 59 -2.28 -15.92 -6.02
CA GLU A 59 -0.85 -15.77 -6.36
C GLU A 59 -0.17 -14.78 -5.41
N HIS A 60 -0.81 -13.62 -5.14
CA HIS A 60 -0.31 -12.69 -4.14
C HIS A 60 -0.28 -13.28 -2.73
N ALA A 61 -1.36 -13.94 -2.31
CA ALA A 61 -1.49 -14.52 -0.97
C ALA A 61 -0.53 -15.70 -0.73
N GLY A 62 -0.18 -16.46 -1.76
CA GLY A 62 0.69 -17.64 -1.68
C GLY A 62 2.17 -17.32 -1.48
N HIS A 63 2.61 -16.11 -1.84
CA HIS A 63 4.02 -15.70 -1.78
C HIS A 63 4.36 -14.83 -0.54
N THR A 64 3.51 -14.81 0.48
CA THR A 64 3.74 -14.04 1.72
C THR A 64 3.17 -14.76 2.94
N LEU A 65 3.76 -14.52 4.12
CA LEU A 65 3.24 -14.96 5.41
C LEU A 65 2.08 -14.07 5.92
N TYR A 66 1.84 -12.91 5.31
CA TYR A 66 0.81 -11.96 5.74
C TYR A 66 -0.57 -12.58 5.98
N PRO A 67 -1.20 -13.29 5.02
CA PRO A 67 -2.56 -13.76 5.22
C PRO A 67 -2.64 -14.82 6.33
N TYR A 68 -1.60 -15.63 6.49
CA TYR A 68 -1.47 -16.61 7.58
C TYR A 68 -1.29 -15.93 8.95
N LEU A 69 -0.50 -14.85 9.03
CA LEU A 69 -0.31 -14.08 10.27
C LEU A 69 -1.64 -13.47 10.74
N ILE A 70 -2.40 -12.85 9.83
CA ILE A 70 -3.68 -12.23 10.17
C ILE A 70 -4.72 -13.31 10.52
N ALA A 71 -4.80 -14.40 9.75
CA ALA A 71 -5.70 -15.51 10.05
C ALA A 71 -5.38 -16.19 11.40
N ALA A 72 -4.09 -16.38 11.71
CA ALA A 72 -3.65 -16.89 13.01
C ALA A 72 -4.05 -15.93 14.14
N SER A 73 -3.96 -14.62 13.91
CA SER A 73 -4.39 -13.61 14.89
C SER A 73 -5.89 -13.72 15.20
N VAL A 74 -6.73 -13.95 14.18
CA VAL A 74 -8.18 -14.23 14.36
C VAL A 74 -8.39 -15.50 15.19
N ARG A 75 -7.70 -16.59 14.85
CA ARG A 75 -7.83 -17.89 15.54
C ARG A 75 -7.39 -17.83 17.00
N VAL A 76 -6.31 -17.09 17.31
CA VAL A 76 -5.76 -16.97 18.67
C VAL A 76 -6.56 -16.01 19.54
N THR A 77 -6.99 -14.88 18.98
CA THR A 77 -7.71 -13.85 19.76
C THR A 77 -9.21 -14.12 19.85
N HIS A 78 -9.74 -14.97 18.96
CA HIS A 78 -11.18 -15.19 18.75
C HIS A 78 -11.96 -13.91 18.40
N LEU A 79 -11.28 -12.84 17.98
CA LEU A 79 -11.92 -11.61 17.54
C LEU A 79 -12.36 -11.71 16.07
N PRO A 80 -13.48 -11.05 15.69
CA PRO A 80 -13.86 -10.94 14.28
C PRO A 80 -12.74 -10.33 13.43
N LEU A 81 -12.66 -10.72 12.16
CA LEU A 81 -11.62 -10.21 11.24
C LEU A 81 -11.57 -8.68 11.18
N THR A 82 -12.73 -8.00 11.24
CA THR A 82 -12.82 -6.53 11.26
C THR A 82 -12.09 -5.89 12.44
N TRP A 83 -12.14 -6.52 13.62
CA TRP A 83 -11.40 -6.06 14.79
C TRP A 83 -9.92 -6.36 14.65
N VAL A 84 -9.57 -7.56 14.16
CA VAL A 84 -8.17 -7.95 13.97
C VAL A 84 -7.46 -7.04 12.98
N THR A 85 -8.07 -6.74 11.83
CA THR A 85 -7.49 -5.83 10.83
C THR A 85 -7.36 -4.41 11.37
N PHE A 86 -8.33 -3.93 12.14
CA PHE A 86 -8.27 -2.60 12.77
C PHE A 86 -7.16 -2.51 13.82
N LEU A 87 -7.05 -3.50 14.71
CA LEU A 87 -6.02 -3.53 15.74
C LEU A 87 -4.62 -3.65 15.12
N TRP A 88 -4.46 -4.45 14.06
CA TRP A 88 -3.20 -4.53 13.33
C TRP A 88 -2.87 -3.25 12.58
N GLN A 89 -3.86 -2.53 12.04
CA GLN A 89 -3.64 -1.22 11.43
C GLN A 89 -3.12 -0.21 12.47
N LEU A 90 -3.77 -0.15 13.64
CA LEU A 90 -3.29 0.66 14.76
C LEU A 90 -1.89 0.27 15.21
N ALA A 91 -1.62 -1.04 15.32
CA ALA A 91 -0.30 -1.55 15.67
C ALA A 91 0.75 -1.15 14.62
N ALA A 92 0.44 -1.25 13.32
CA ALA A 92 1.34 -0.87 12.24
C ALA A 92 1.68 0.63 12.30
N ILE A 93 0.69 1.50 12.53
CA ILE A 93 0.91 2.94 12.74
C ILE A 93 1.85 3.18 13.92
N VAL A 94 1.53 2.63 15.09
CA VAL A 94 2.34 2.83 16.30
C VAL A 94 3.76 2.26 16.14
N LEU A 95 3.91 1.11 15.48
CA LEU A 95 5.21 0.50 15.19
C LEU A 95 6.02 1.31 14.18
N LEU A 96 5.39 1.90 13.16
CA LEU A 96 6.05 2.81 12.23
C LEU A 96 6.54 4.08 12.94
N LEU A 97 5.72 4.65 13.83
CA LEU A 97 6.12 5.78 14.66
C LEU A 97 7.25 5.41 15.64
N ALA A 98 7.23 4.18 16.19
CA ALA A 98 8.30 3.67 17.03
C ALA A 98 9.60 3.46 16.25
N GLY A 99 9.53 2.90 15.03
CA GLY A 99 10.65 2.78 14.10
C GLY A 99 11.22 4.15 13.71
N THR A 100 10.34 5.12 13.47
CA THR A 100 10.69 6.53 13.25
C THR A 100 11.45 7.12 14.44
N LEU A 101 10.93 6.95 15.66
CA LEU A 101 11.59 7.42 16.88
C LEU A 101 12.95 6.74 17.08
N ARG A 102 13.02 5.44 16.77
CA ARG A 102 14.24 4.64 16.89
C ARG A 102 15.32 5.12 15.95
N LEU A 103 14.99 5.31 14.68
CA LEU A 103 15.90 5.86 13.70
C LEU A 103 16.31 7.29 14.06
N ALA A 104 15.35 8.16 14.38
CA ALA A 104 15.64 9.54 14.77
C ALA A 104 16.58 9.62 15.99
N ALA A 105 16.50 8.67 16.93
CA ALA A 105 17.40 8.61 18.07
C ALA A 105 18.86 8.29 17.71
N VAL A 106 19.09 7.65 16.57
CA VAL A 106 20.43 7.39 16.02
C VAL A 106 20.94 8.58 15.20
N LEU A 107 20.03 9.36 14.62
CA LEU A 107 20.36 10.51 13.75
C LEU A 107 20.52 11.83 14.52
N PHE A 108 19.83 11.99 15.64
CA PHE A 108 19.78 13.23 16.41
C PHE A 108 19.95 12.99 17.91
N GLU A 109 20.68 13.86 18.58
CA GLU A 109 20.89 13.83 20.03
C GLU A 109 19.68 14.43 20.78
N GLU A 110 19.09 15.48 20.21
CA GLU A 110 18.03 16.25 20.86
C GLU A 110 16.68 15.52 20.83
N GLU A 111 16.07 15.31 22.01
CA GLU A 111 14.76 14.62 22.11
C GLU A 111 13.65 15.32 21.31
N ARG A 112 13.68 16.65 21.28
CA ARG A 112 12.79 17.49 20.46
C ARG A 112 12.92 17.25 18.96
N ALA A 113 14.13 17.04 18.44
CA ALA A 113 14.32 16.67 17.04
C ALA A 113 13.70 15.30 16.74
N ARG A 114 13.88 14.36 17.66
CA ARG A 114 13.31 13.01 17.54
C ARG A 114 11.78 13.03 17.49
N TRP A 115 11.14 13.78 18.38
CA TRP A 115 9.68 13.92 18.38
C TRP A 115 9.14 14.74 17.21
N ALA A 116 9.90 15.70 16.68
CA ALA A 116 9.53 16.41 15.46
C ALA A 116 9.51 15.46 14.25
N ALA A 117 10.46 14.53 14.16
CA ALA A 117 10.45 13.47 13.14
C ALA A 117 9.22 12.56 13.29
N VAL A 118 8.88 12.14 14.50
CA VAL A 118 7.69 11.30 14.76
C VAL A 118 6.40 12.04 14.44
N ALA A 119 6.27 13.31 14.85
CA ALA A 119 5.11 14.14 14.56
C ALA A 119 4.93 14.37 13.05
N LEU A 120 6.04 14.58 12.31
CA LEU A 120 6.00 14.74 10.86
C LEU A 120 5.59 13.43 10.15
N MET A 121 6.10 12.29 10.60
CA MET A 121 5.63 10.99 10.11
C MET A 121 4.14 10.79 10.38
N ALA A 122 3.70 11.05 11.61
CA ALA A 122 2.30 10.92 12.02
C ALA A 122 1.34 11.84 11.23
N ALA A 123 1.82 13.01 10.78
CA ALA A 123 1.03 13.96 10.02
C ALA A 123 0.97 13.66 8.51
N LEU A 124 1.84 12.79 7.99
CA LEU A 124 2.03 12.56 6.55
C LEU A 124 1.89 11.09 6.14
N LEU A 125 1.21 10.25 6.93
CA LEU A 125 1.12 8.80 6.64
C LEU A 125 0.55 8.51 5.24
N THR A 126 -0.45 9.28 4.81
CA THR A 126 -1.10 9.12 3.50
C THR A 126 -0.51 10.03 2.43
N LEU A 127 0.73 10.50 2.59
CA LEU A 127 1.41 11.27 1.57
C LEU A 127 1.74 10.34 0.37
N PRO A 128 1.27 10.66 -0.86
CA PRO A 128 1.62 9.88 -2.05
C PRO A 128 3.12 9.98 -2.35
N ILE A 129 3.68 8.85 -2.77
CA ILE A 129 5.10 8.71 -3.11
C ILE A 129 5.23 8.85 -4.63
N ALA A 130 5.37 10.10 -5.10
CA ALA A 130 5.47 10.41 -6.52
C ALA A 130 4.37 9.71 -7.35
N GLY A 131 4.70 9.18 -8.53
CA GLY A 131 3.79 8.40 -9.38
C GLY A 131 3.84 6.89 -9.14
N THR A 132 4.25 6.44 -7.94
CA THR A 132 4.42 4.99 -7.66
C THR A 132 3.14 4.27 -7.24
N ALA A 133 2.02 5.00 -7.13
CA ALA A 133 0.77 4.50 -6.56
C ALA A 133 0.92 3.94 -5.11
N LEU A 134 1.90 4.47 -4.36
CA LEU A 134 2.12 4.12 -2.96
C LEU A 134 1.88 5.32 -2.05
N TYR A 135 1.30 5.07 -0.88
CA TYR A 135 1.39 5.95 0.28
C TYR A 135 2.53 5.50 1.20
N ILE A 136 2.95 6.37 2.14
CA ILE A 136 3.88 5.96 3.20
C ILE A 136 3.28 4.84 4.05
N LEU A 137 2.00 4.98 4.39
CA LEU A 137 1.19 3.97 5.05
C LEU A 137 -0.26 4.13 4.57
N ASP A 138 -0.83 3.04 4.07
CA ASP A 138 -2.18 3.04 3.49
C ASP A 138 -3.26 3.04 4.59
N GLN A 139 -4.46 3.51 4.25
CA GLN A 139 -5.63 3.66 5.16
C GLN A 139 -6.27 2.32 5.54
N TYR A 140 -5.69 1.21 5.10
CA TYR A 140 -6.12 -0.16 5.36
C TYR A 140 -4.91 -1.03 5.65
N LEU A 141 -5.15 -2.15 6.33
CA LEU A 141 -4.07 -3.07 6.65
C LEU A 141 -3.63 -3.83 5.39
N ASN A 142 -2.33 -3.80 5.12
CA ASN A 142 -1.72 -4.58 4.07
C ASN A 142 -0.28 -5.00 4.46
N PRO A 143 0.38 -5.87 3.67
CA PRO A 143 1.74 -6.31 3.98
C PRO A 143 2.79 -5.19 3.91
N ARG A 144 2.56 -4.12 3.12
CA ARG A 144 3.50 -2.98 3.00
C ARG A 144 3.59 -2.22 4.32
N ASN A 145 2.47 -1.98 4.99
CA ASN A 145 2.42 -1.29 6.29
C ASN A 145 3.32 -2.01 7.33
N LEU A 146 3.32 -3.35 7.32
CA LEU A 146 4.15 -4.14 8.22
C LEU A 146 5.63 -4.18 7.82
N ALA A 147 5.93 -4.26 6.52
CA ALA A 147 7.30 -4.21 6.03
C ALA A 147 7.95 -2.82 6.25
N ALA A 148 7.17 -1.74 6.19
CA ALA A 148 7.64 -0.37 6.33
C ALA A 148 8.28 -0.09 7.70
N PHE A 149 7.62 -0.45 8.81
CA PHE A 149 8.19 -0.23 10.14
C PHE A 149 9.46 -1.08 10.34
N ALA A 150 9.46 -2.32 9.83
CA ALA A 150 10.59 -3.22 9.94
C ALA A 150 11.81 -2.68 9.17
N ALA A 151 11.60 -2.08 8.00
CA ALA A 151 12.65 -1.40 7.24
C ALA A 151 13.29 -0.24 8.04
N LEU A 152 12.49 0.58 8.73
CA LEU A 152 13.04 1.66 9.57
C LEU A 152 13.84 1.14 10.77
N PHE A 153 13.36 0.09 11.43
CA PHE A 153 14.12 -0.58 12.48
C PHE A 153 15.43 -1.17 11.94
N ALA A 154 15.41 -1.82 10.77
CA ALA A 154 16.60 -2.38 10.16
C ALA A 154 17.67 -1.32 9.87
N VAL A 155 17.29 -0.18 9.28
CA VAL A 155 18.21 0.94 9.03
C VAL A 155 18.77 1.47 10.36
N ALA A 156 17.91 1.65 11.37
CA ALA A 156 18.34 2.15 12.67
C ALA A 156 19.32 1.19 13.38
N GLU A 157 19.06 -0.12 13.38
CA GLU A 157 19.95 -1.10 13.99
C GLU A 157 21.24 -1.30 13.18
N GLY A 158 21.18 -1.18 11.85
CA GLY A 158 22.35 -1.18 10.97
C GLY A 158 23.32 -0.04 11.28
N LEU A 159 22.80 1.19 11.42
CA LEU A 159 23.60 2.36 11.84
C LEU A 159 24.16 2.25 13.26
N ARG A 160 23.59 1.38 14.09
CA ARG A 160 24.09 1.07 15.44
C ARG A 160 25.04 -0.11 15.49
N HIS A 161 25.39 -0.68 14.33
CA HIS A 161 26.18 -1.90 14.19
C HIS A 161 25.58 -3.13 14.91
N LYS A 162 24.25 -3.12 15.15
CA LYS A 162 23.50 -4.26 15.69
C LYS A 162 22.99 -5.14 14.55
N TYR A 163 23.92 -5.73 13.81
CA TYR A 163 23.64 -6.42 12.54
C TYR A 163 22.64 -7.57 12.66
N LEU A 164 22.71 -8.37 13.74
CA LEU A 164 21.74 -9.45 13.96
C LEU A 164 20.31 -8.91 14.05
N ALA A 165 20.10 -7.82 14.79
CA ALA A 165 18.78 -7.20 14.90
C ALA A 165 18.32 -6.64 13.55
N ALA A 166 19.22 -6.01 12.79
CA ALA A 166 18.91 -5.52 11.45
C ALA A 166 18.50 -6.67 10.50
N VAL A 167 19.23 -7.79 10.52
CA VAL A 167 18.92 -8.99 9.72
C VAL A 167 17.57 -9.59 10.13
N LEU A 168 17.25 -9.66 11.42
CA LEU A 168 15.95 -10.15 11.88
C LEU A 168 14.79 -9.27 11.39
N TRP A 169 14.94 -7.94 11.42
CA TRP A 169 13.93 -7.02 10.90
C TRP A 169 13.77 -7.11 9.38
N LEU A 170 14.88 -7.23 8.63
CA LEU A 170 14.84 -7.44 7.18
C LEU A 170 14.24 -8.81 6.82
N GLY A 171 14.54 -9.85 7.61
CA GLY A 171 13.94 -11.17 7.47
C GLY A 171 12.43 -11.15 7.69
N PHE A 172 11.96 -10.47 8.74
CA PHE A 172 10.53 -10.22 8.95
C PHE A 172 9.91 -9.47 7.78
N ALA A 173 10.54 -8.38 7.31
CA ALA A 173 10.04 -7.65 6.15
C ALA A 173 9.98 -8.54 4.90
N ALA A 174 10.97 -9.40 4.67
CA ALA A 174 11.05 -10.28 3.50
C ALA A 174 9.95 -11.35 3.48
N VAL A 175 9.64 -11.97 4.62
CA VAL A 175 8.56 -12.97 4.68
C VAL A 175 7.17 -12.35 4.60
N ILE A 176 7.03 -11.06 4.95
CA ILE A 176 5.75 -10.35 4.88
C ILE A 176 5.55 -9.67 3.51
N HIS A 177 6.56 -9.04 2.96
CA HIS A 177 6.48 -8.39 1.65
C HIS A 177 7.83 -8.46 0.91
N PRO A 178 8.09 -9.53 0.13
CA PRO A 178 9.38 -9.76 -0.51
C PRO A 178 9.89 -8.59 -1.36
N LEU A 179 9.03 -7.97 -2.18
CA LEU A 179 9.39 -6.86 -3.05
C LEU A 179 9.85 -5.61 -2.28
N MET A 180 9.07 -5.14 -1.31
CA MET A 180 9.45 -3.97 -0.52
C MET A 180 10.69 -4.24 0.34
N ALA A 181 10.81 -5.46 0.86
CA ALA A 181 11.97 -5.86 1.64
C ALA A 181 13.25 -5.87 0.83
N SER A 182 13.21 -6.24 -0.46
CA SER A 182 14.42 -6.28 -1.27
C SER A 182 15.06 -4.90 -1.45
N PHE A 183 14.25 -3.83 -1.58
CA PHE A 183 14.76 -2.46 -1.60
C PHE A 183 15.36 -2.06 -0.26
N ALA A 184 14.76 -2.45 0.85
CA ALA A 184 15.31 -2.19 2.19
C ALA A 184 16.63 -2.95 2.43
N ILE A 185 16.71 -4.22 2.01
CA ILE A 185 17.93 -5.03 2.07
C ILE A 185 19.02 -4.38 1.22
N ALA A 186 18.74 -4.05 -0.04
CA ALA A 186 19.69 -3.42 -0.94
C ALA A 186 20.21 -2.09 -0.38
N PHE A 187 19.31 -1.26 0.17
CA PHE A 187 19.72 -0.01 0.80
C PHE A 187 20.57 -0.23 2.06
N CYS A 188 20.21 -1.16 2.94
CA CYS A 188 21.00 -1.47 4.14
C CYS A 188 22.40 -2.00 3.78
N VAL A 189 22.50 -2.89 2.79
CA VAL A 189 23.80 -3.40 2.30
C VAL A 189 24.64 -2.24 1.73
N TRP A 190 24.03 -1.39 0.90
CA TRP A 190 24.70 -0.21 0.33
C TRP A 190 25.17 0.77 1.41
N LEU A 191 24.33 1.04 2.41
CA LEU A 191 24.63 1.92 3.54
C LEU A 191 25.84 1.41 4.34
N LEU A 192 25.87 0.11 4.63
CA LEU A 192 26.98 -0.53 5.36
C LEU A 192 28.26 -0.57 4.52
N ALA A 193 28.16 -0.82 3.23
CA ALA A 193 29.31 -0.78 2.32
C ALA A 193 29.91 0.63 2.25
N LEU A 194 29.06 1.67 2.19
CA LEU A 194 29.49 3.06 2.15
C LEU A 194 30.18 3.49 3.46
N ASP A 195 29.65 3.05 4.60
CA ASP A 195 30.24 3.31 5.92
C ASP A 195 31.62 2.66 6.07
N ARG A 196 31.76 1.40 5.61
CA ARG A 196 32.99 0.62 5.79
C ARG A 196 34.09 0.93 4.79
N TYR A 197 33.74 1.08 3.50
CA TYR A 197 34.72 1.07 2.41
C TYR A 197 34.85 2.40 1.66
N ARG A 198 33.89 3.33 1.82
CA ARG A 198 33.85 4.62 1.11
C ARG A 198 34.16 4.50 -0.40
N PRO A 199 33.50 3.58 -1.14
CA PRO A 199 33.83 3.32 -2.54
C PRO A 199 33.69 4.57 -3.41
N HIS A 200 34.59 4.73 -4.37
CA HIS A 200 34.54 5.81 -5.37
C HIS A 200 33.50 5.56 -6.48
N ALA A 201 33.10 4.30 -6.68
CA ALA A 201 32.09 3.90 -7.65
C ALA A 201 30.76 3.55 -6.97
N LEU A 202 29.66 4.00 -7.56
CA LEU A 202 28.31 3.69 -7.10
C LEU A 202 27.90 2.33 -7.68
N GLY A 203 27.84 1.29 -6.85
CA GLY A 203 27.39 -0.05 -7.24
C GLY A 203 26.00 -0.34 -6.72
N PHE A 204 25.05 -0.60 -7.61
CA PHE A 204 23.70 -1.04 -7.25
C PHE A 204 23.49 -2.47 -7.75
N ALA A 205 23.21 -3.39 -6.84
CA ALA A 205 22.70 -4.71 -7.16
C ALA A 205 21.30 -4.82 -6.54
N ALA A 206 20.26 -4.71 -7.36
CA ALA A 206 18.93 -5.07 -6.93
C ALA A 206 18.87 -6.59 -6.75
N LEU A 207 18.56 -7.05 -5.53
CA LEU A 207 18.13 -8.42 -5.32
C LEU A 207 16.65 -8.47 -5.70
N LEU A 208 16.32 -9.04 -6.85
CA LEU A 208 14.93 -9.11 -7.30
C LEU A 208 14.33 -10.46 -6.86
N PRO A 209 13.26 -10.48 -6.05
CA PRO A 209 12.69 -11.72 -5.52
C PRO A 209 11.82 -12.48 -6.53
N PHE A 210 11.56 -11.91 -7.71
CA PHE A 210 10.73 -12.52 -8.75
C PHE A 210 11.60 -12.95 -9.93
N GLY A 211 11.30 -14.13 -10.49
CA GLY A 211 12.04 -14.71 -11.61
C GLY A 211 12.24 -13.70 -12.74
N LEU A 212 13.50 -13.47 -13.09
CA LEU A 212 13.89 -12.78 -14.31
C LEU A 212 13.67 -13.74 -15.47
N THR A 213 12.50 -13.68 -16.08
CA THR A 213 12.30 -14.28 -17.39
C THR A 213 12.38 -13.18 -18.44
N LEU A 214 13.13 -13.46 -19.51
CA LEU A 214 13.18 -12.66 -20.73
C LEU A 214 12.19 -13.18 -21.77
N ASP A 215 11.44 -14.23 -21.45
CA ASP A 215 10.43 -14.79 -22.33
C ASP A 215 9.34 -13.74 -22.56
N PRO A 216 8.82 -13.63 -23.79
CA PRO A 216 7.73 -12.71 -24.08
C PRO A 216 6.50 -13.10 -23.25
N PRO A 217 5.82 -12.11 -22.62
CA PRO A 217 4.58 -12.41 -21.90
C PRO A 217 3.47 -12.81 -22.87
N PRO A 218 2.36 -13.40 -22.38
CA PRO A 218 1.19 -13.68 -23.22
C PRO A 218 0.71 -12.41 -23.96
N PRO A 219 0.12 -12.50 -25.16
CA PRO A 219 -0.32 -11.31 -25.91
C PRO A 219 -1.30 -10.42 -25.13
N ALA A 220 -2.15 -11.02 -24.28
CA ALA A 220 -3.08 -10.30 -23.42
C ALA A 220 -2.39 -9.43 -22.34
N TYR A 221 -1.10 -9.68 -22.04
CA TYR A 221 -0.35 -8.90 -21.07
C TYR A 221 -0.16 -7.45 -21.52
N HIS A 222 -0.08 -7.20 -22.82
CA HIS A 222 0.04 -5.83 -23.33
C HIS A 222 -1.14 -4.96 -22.86
N GLU A 223 -2.36 -5.50 -22.87
CA GLU A 223 -3.55 -4.80 -22.39
C GLU A 223 -3.50 -4.50 -20.87
N VAL A 224 -2.86 -5.38 -20.10
CA VAL A 224 -2.60 -5.13 -18.68
C VAL A 224 -1.59 -4.00 -18.52
N ALA A 225 -0.46 -4.07 -19.23
CA ALA A 225 0.62 -3.09 -19.16
C ALA A 225 0.14 -1.69 -19.53
N LEU A 226 -0.68 -1.55 -20.58
CA LEU A 226 -1.29 -0.28 -20.97
C LEU A 226 -2.11 0.38 -19.84
N ARG A 227 -2.62 -0.40 -18.89
CA ARG A 227 -3.45 0.07 -17.77
C ARG A 227 -2.68 0.25 -16.45
N GLN A 228 -1.35 0.12 -16.49
CA GLN A 228 -0.44 0.37 -15.36
C GLN A 228 0.42 1.62 -15.61
N PRO A 229 -0.15 2.84 -15.57
CA PRO A 229 0.61 4.07 -15.87
C PRO A 229 1.83 4.26 -14.95
N TYR A 230 1.75 3.80 -13.69
CA TYR A 230 2.83 3.93 -12.72
C TYR A 230 4.07 3.06 -13.04
N PHE A 231 3.94 2.02 -13.88
CA PHE A 231 5.09 1.26 -14.39
C PHE A 231 5.95 2.07 -15.38
N PHE A 232 5.37 3.07 -16.04
CA PHE A 232 5.97 3.77 -17.17
C PHE A 232 6.21 5.25 -16.85
N LEU A 233 7.45 5.61 -16.54
CA LEU A 233 7.84 6.97 -16.15
C LEU A 233 7.43 8.05 -17.17
N LEU A 234 7.36 7.71 -18.47
CA LEU A 234 6.95 8.66 -19.52
C LEU A 234 5.46 9.01 -19.45
N ARG A 235 4.67 8.28 -18.67
CA ARG A 235 3.25 8.56 -18.40
C ARG A 235 3.03 9.25 -17.06
N TRP A 236 4.10 9.54 -16.32
CA TRP A 236 4.01 10.25 -15.06
C TRP A 236 3.70 11.73 -15.30
N GLU A 237 2.87 12.28 -14.43
CA GLU A 237 2.53 13.70 -14.41
C GLU A 237 3.72 14.55 -13.95
N TRP A 238 3.75 15.83 -14.32
CA TRP A 238 4.87 16.72 -14.02
C TRP A 238 5.18 16.82 -12.52
N TYR A 239 4.16 16.74 -11.65
CA TYR A 239 4.33 16.79 -10.20
C TYR A 239 4.87 15.46 -9.62
N GLU A 240 4.66 14.34 -10.31
CA GLU A 240 5.23 13.05 -9.93
C GLU A 240 6.74 13.03 -10.21
N TRP A 241 7.18 13.68 -11.29
CA TRP A 241 8.60 13.95 -11.53
C TRP A 241 9.24 14.83 -10.45
N LEU A 242 8.51 15.84 -9.94
CA LEU A 242 8.97 16.59 -8.77
C LEU A 242 9.09 15.69 -7.54
N GLY A 243 8.16 14.75 -7.36
CA GLY A 243 8.23 13.73 -6.32
C GLY A 243 9.41 12.77 -6.45
N LEU A 244 9.95 12.57 -7.66
CA LEU A 244 11.16 11.78 -7.89
C LEU A 244 12.44 12.61 -7.66
N ILE A 245 12.51 13.81 -8.22
CA ILE A 245 13.70 14.67 -8.21
C ILE A 245 13.91 15.35 -6.84
N GLY A 246 12.81 15.77 -6.20
CA GLY A 246 12.82 16.48 -4.92
C GLY A 246 13.61 15.76 -3.82
N PRO A 247 13.33 14.47 -3.53
CA PRO A 247 14.11 13.70 -2.55
C PRO A 247 15.61 13.69 -2.85
N VAL A 248 16.03 13.54 -4.11
CA VAL A 248 17.46 13.54 -4.48
C VAL A 248 18.12 14.87 -4.11
N LEU A 249 17.50 15.99 -4.48
CA LEU A 249 18.00 17.33 -4.17
C LEU A 249 18.03 17.59 -2.67
N LEU A 250 17.00 17.16 -1.94
CA LEU A 250 16.91 17.31 -0.49
C LEU A 250 17.94 16.47 0.24
N PHE A 251 18.14 15.19 -0.12
CA PHE A 251 19.20 14.37 0.47
C PHE A 251 20.58 14.93 0.18
N TRP A 252 20.84 15.41 -1.04
CA TRP A 252 22.11 16.08 -1.34
C TRP A 252 22.32 17.34 -0.48
N TRP A 253 21.28 18.16 -0.29
CA TRP A 253 21.34 19.34 0.58
C TRP A 253 21.54 18.97 2.05
N PHE A 254 20.78 18.01 2.58
CA PHE A 254 20.90 17.52 3.95
C PHE A 254 22.28 16.91 4.21
N GLY A 255 22.84 16.16 3.26
CA GLY A 255 24.20 15.62 3.36
C GLY A 255 25.26 16.72 3.50
N ARG A 256 25.15 17.80 2.71
CA ARG A 256 26.08 18.95 2.81
C ARG A 256 25.91 19.73 4.12
N LEU A 257 24.67 19.93 4.56
CA LEU A 257 24.38 20.57 5.85
C LEU A 257 24.93 19.74 7.01
N ALA A 258 24.70 18.42 7.00
CA ALA A 258 25.13 17.49 8.01
C ALA A 258 26.66 17.45 8.12
N ARG A 259 27.38 17.42 6.99
CA ARG A 259 28.84 17.50 6.95
C ARG A 259 29.36 18.75 7.65
N ARG A 260 28.80 19.92 7.33
CA ARG A 260 29.21 21.20 7.93
C ARG A 260 28.96 21.26 9.44
N ARG A 261 28.03 20.45 9.96
CA ARG A 261 27.61 20.44 11.37
C ARG A 261 28.08 19.20 12.12
N GLY A 262 28.94 18.37 11.54
CA GLY A 262 29.47 17.16 12.18
C GLY A 262 28.42 16.06 12.44
N MET A 263 27.29 16.07 11.72
CA MET A 263 26.21 15.08 11.90
C MET A 263 26.44 13.83 11.05
N TRP A 264 27.40 12.98 11.48
CA TRP A 264 27.89 11.85 10.69
C TRP A 264 26.79 10.93 10.13
N ASN A 265 25.88 10.44 10.97
CA ASN A 265 24.85 9.50 10.53
C ASN A 265 23.86 10.11 9.53
N VAL A 266 23.51 11.39 9.70
CA VAL A 266 22.64 12.10 8.73
C VAL A 266 23.38 12.31 7.41
N GLU A 267 24.67 12.65 7.45
CA GLU A 267 25.48 12.73 6.24
C GLU A 267 25.53 11.37 5.53
N LEU A 268 25.84 10.29 6.23
CA LEU A 268 25.97 8.95 5.68
C LEU A 268 24.68 8.49 4.99
N VAL A 269 23.53 8.55 5.69
CA VAL A 269 22.24 8.15 5.12
C VAL A 269 21.88 9.00 3.90
N SER A 270 22.09 10.32 3.98
CA SER A 270 21.76 11.22 2.88
C SER A 270 22.64 10.98 1.66
N ARG A 271 23.94 10.74 1.87
CA ARG A 271 24.88 10.41 0.78
C ARG A 271 24.64 9.02 0.20
N ALA A 272 24.13 8.08 0.98
CA ALA A 272 23.74 6.76 0.49
C ALA A 272 22.48 6.83 -0.37
N MET A 273 21.47 7.60 0.05
CA MET A 273 20.16 7.60 -0.58
C MET A 273 20.11 8.33 -1.93
N ALA A 274 20.80 9.47 -2.08
CA ALA A 274 20.79 10.21 -3.35
C ALA A 274 21.22 9.34 -4.57
N PRO A 275 22.38 8.65 -4.56
CA PRO A 275 22.75 7.78 -5.67
C PRO A 275 21.87 6.53 -5.78
N PHE A 276 21.33 6.03 -4.67
CA PHE A 276 20.41 4.88 -4.67
C PHE A 276 19.15 5.18 -5.49
N ILE A 277 18.56 6.38 -5.33
CA ILE A 277 17.41 6.82 -6.12
C ILE A 277 17.80 7.02 -7.60
N VAL A 278 18.96 7.63 -7.88
CA VAL A 278 19.42 7.86 -9.26
C VAL A 278 19.60 6.54 -10.01
N LEU A 279 20.19 5.53 -9.37
CA LEU A 279 20.38 4.21 -9.96
C LEU A 279 19.05 3.46 -10.14
N ALA A 280 18.14 3.56 -9.17
CA ALA A 280 16.79 3.00 -9.31
C ALA A 280 16.01 3.68 -10.45
N THR A 281 16.20 4.99 -10.66
CA THR A 281 15.61 5.73 -11.79
C THR A 281 16.17 5.24 -13.11
N ALA A 282 17.49 5.10 -13.22
CA ALA A 282 18.12 4.56 -14.42
C ALA A 282 17.62 3.13 -14.72
N ALA A 283 17.52 2.28 -13.70
CA ALA A 283 16.96 0.94 -13.84
C ALA A 283 15.49 0.98 -14.31
N ALA A 284 14.67 1.86 -13.74
CA ALA A 284 13.28 2.00 -14.14
C ALA A 284 13.15 2.45 -15.61
N LEU A 285 13.94 3.43 -16.06
CA LEU A 285 13.97 3.86 -17.46
C LEU A 285 14.39 2.71 -18.40
N VAL A 286 15.40 1.93 -18.02
CA VAL A 286 15.86 0.78 -18.80
C VAL A 286 14.77 -0.29 -18.91
N LEU A 287 14.01 -0.54 -17.84
CA LEU A 287 12.96 -1.56 -17.82
C LEU A 287 11.65 -1.09 -18.46
N SER A 288 11.32 0.21 -18.39
CA SER A 288 10.02 0.72 -18.81
C SER A 288 9.97 1.24 -20.25
N ILE A 289 11.10 1.66 -20.83
CA ILE A 289 11.11 2.26 -22.19
C ILE A 289 11.10 1.20 -23.30
N PRO A 290 11.97 0.17 -23.29
CA PRO A 290 12.02 -0.80 -24.38
C PRO A 290 10.85 -1.76 -24.32
N ALA A 291 10.09 -1.91 -25.42
CA ALA A 291 8.96 -2.84 -25.50
C ALA A 291 9.34 -4.29 -25.16
N ARG A 292 10.57 -4.72 -25.48
CA ARG A 292 11.10 -6.04 -25.12
C ARG A 292 11.15 -6.33 -23.60
N PHE A 293 11.08 -5.30 -22.76
CA PHE A 293 11.15 -5.42 -21.30
C PHE A 293 9.83 -5.11 -20.61
N GLU A 294 8.71 -5.05 -21.36
CA GLU A 294 7.38 -4.73 -20.82
C GLU A 294 6.99 -5.61 -19.61
N ALA A 295 7.29 -6.91 -19.66
CA ALA A 295 7.07 -7.83 -18.55
C ALA A 295 7.98 -7.59 -17.34
N LEU A 296 9.16 -7.00 -17.54
CA LEU A 296 10.11 -6.68 -16.47
C LEU A 296 9.78 -5.35 -15.77
N ALA A 297 8.89 -4.52 -16.34
CA ALA A 297 8.43 -3.29 -15.68
C ALA A 297 7.79 -3.56 -14.30
N ARG A 298 7.22 -4.77 -14.09
CA ARG A 298 6.67 -5.26 -12.81
C ARG A 298 7.67 -5.35 -11.66
N LEU A 299 8.97 -5.21 -11.93
CA LEU A 299 10.01 -5.15 -10.89
C LEU A 299 10.00 -3.82 -10.16
N GLU A 300 9.39 -2.79 -10.77
CA GLU A 300 9.10 -1.48 -10.19
C GLU A 300 10.24 -0.88 -9.34
N PRO A 301 11.44 -0.62 -9.91
CA PRO A 301 12.59 -0.16 -9.13
C PRO A 301 12.32 1.10 -8.30
N LEU A 302 11.43 1.98 -8.77
CA LEU A 302 11.05 3.20 -8.07
C LEU A 302 10.21 2.98 -6.81
N ARG A 303 9.72 1.76 -6.51
CA ARG A 303 9.15 1.45 -5.19
C ARG A 303 10.16 1.65 -4.05
N CYS A 304 11.47 1.70 -4.36
CA CYS A 304 12.49 2.11 -3.41
C CYS A 304 12.26 3.53 -2.84
N LEU A 305 11.48 4.38 -3.54
CA LEU A 305 11.10 5.71 -3.07
C LEU A 305 10.29 5.66 -1.77
N ALA A 306 9.57 4.57 -1.46
CA ALA A 306 8.87 4.46 -0.19
C ALA A 306 9.83 4.56 1.01
N LEU A 307 10.95 3.83 0.96
CA LEU A 307 12.00 3.95 1.97
C LEU A 307 12.65 5.35 1.93
N ALA A 308 12.88 5.90 0.74
CA ALA A 308 13.44 7.23 0.59
C ALA A 308 12.57 8.31 1.24
N TYR A 309 11.26 8.30 1.02
CA TYR A 309 10.31 9.25 1.60
C TYR A 309 10.25 9.11 3.12
N MET A 310 10.22 7.89 3.65
CA MET A 310 10.25 7.69 5.10
C MET A 310 11.53 8.26 5.72
N LEU A 311 12.70 7.98 5.14
CA LEU A 311 13.98 8.52 5.61
C LEU A 311 14.06 10.03 5.46
N LEU A 312 13.50 10.58 4.38
CA LEU A 312 13.42 12.02 4.14
C LEU A 312 12.59 12.71 5.22
N ILE A 313 11.45 12.13 5.61
CA ILE A 313 10.60 12.65 6.68
C ILE A 313 11.29 12.56 8.04
N VAL A 314 11.99 11.45 8.33
CA VAL A 314 12.72 11.32 9.59
C VAL A 314 13.83 12.38 9.69
N ILE A 315 14.64 12.55 8.65
CA ILE A 315 15.74 13.52 8.63
C ILE A 315 15.19 14.96 8.59
N GLY A 316 14.24 15.24 7.71
CA GLY A 316 13.63 16.56 7.56
C GLY A 316 12.93 17.01 8.84
N GLY A 317 12.10 16.15 9.44
CA GLY A 317 11.43 16.42 10.71
C GLY A 317 12.42 16.64 11.86
N GLY A 318 13.50 15.85 11.92
CA GLY A 318 14.56 16.05 12.90
C GLY A 318 15.31 17.38 12.74
N LEU A 319 15.66 17.76 11.51
CA LEU A 319 16.28 19.06 11.22
C LEU A 319 15.35 20.23 11.54
N LEU A 320 14.06 20.11 11.22
CA LEU A 320 13.02 21.09 11.57
C LEU A 320 12.92 21.24 13.09
N GLY A 321 12.86 20.14 13.83
CA GLY A 321 12.84 20.13 15.29
C GLY A 321 14.08 20.78 15.91
N LYS A 322 15.26 20.45 15.38
CA LYS A 322 16.55 20.95 15.86
C LYS A 322 16.74 22.44 15.58
N HIS A 323 16.34 22.94 14.42
CA HIS A 323 16.70 24.28 13.96
C HIS A 323 15.54 25.28 13.92
N MET A 324 14.33 24.86 13.57
CA MET A 324 13.20 25.76 13.33
C MET A 324 12.21 25.75 14.49
N LEU A 325 11.66 24.59 14.85
CA LEU A 325 10.58 24.47 15.84
C LEU A 325 11.03 24.87 17.25
N GLN A 326 12.18 24.35 17.68
CA GLN A 326 12.77 24.63 18.99
C GLN A 326 11.73 24.45 20.12
N ASN A 327 11.77 25.27 21.17
CA ASN A 327 10.87 25.17 22.33
C ASN A 327 9.59 26.03 22.19
N ARG A 328 9.29 26.55 21.00
CA ARG A 328 8.17 27.49 20.79
C ARG A 328 6.95 26.74 20.24
N VAL A 329 5.97 26.46 21.09
CA VAL A 329 4.75 25.69 20.75
C VAL A 329 4.04 26.23 19.51
N TRP A 330 3.94 27.54 19.35
CA TRP A 330 3.28 28.12 18.17
C TRP A 330 3.95 27.71 16.85
N ARG A 331 5.27 27.51 16.81
CA ARG A 331 5.98 27.04 15.60
C ARG A 331 5.57 25.63 15.23
N TRP A 332 5.31 24.78 16.24
CA TRP A 332 4.78 23.43 16.03
C TRP A 332 3.36 23.49 15.47
N LEU A 333 2.50 24.32 16.05
CA LEU A 333 1.11 24.48 15.58
C LEU A 333 1.06 24.99 14.14
N VAL A 334 1.84 26.02 13.81
CA VAL A 334 1.88 26.60 12.45
C VAL A 334 2.37 25.60 11.40
N LEU A 335 3.23 24.64 11.77
CA LEU A 335 3.67 23.61 10.83
C LEU A 335 2.66 22.44 10.74
N PHE A 336 2.32 21.85 11.88
CA PHE A 336 1.60 20.57 11.89
C PHE A 336 0.09 20.74 11.67
N VAL A 337 -0.53 21.81 12.14
CA VAL A 337 -1.99 22.00 11.95
C VAL A 337 -2.35 22.11 10.46
N PRO A 338 -1.70 22.96 9.64
CA PRO A 338 -2.02 23.03 8.21
C PRO A 338 -1.71 21.73 7.46
N LEU A 339 -0.59 21.07 7.79
CA LEU A 339 -0.25 19.78 7.17
C LEU A 339 -1.30 18.70 7.48
N SER A 340 -1.69 18.57 8.74
CA SER A 340 -2.70 17.61 9.17
C SER A 340 -4.08 17.93 8.58
N LEU A 341 -4.48 19.21 8.53
CA LEU A 341 -5.74 19.61 7.88
C LEU A 341 -5.72 19.35 6.38
N GLY A 342 -4.59 19.58 5.70
CA GLY A 342 -4.42 19.28 4.28
C GLY A 342 -4.53 17.77 4.00
N MET A 343 -3.88 16.93 4.81
CA MET A 343 -3.99 15.48 4.69
C MET A 343 -5.41 14.99 4.99
N PHE A 344 -6.05 15.50 6.04
CA PHE A 344 -7.45 15.19 6.35
C PHE A 344 -8.38 15.56 5.19
N ALA A 345 -8.22 16.76 4.62
CA ALA A 345 -9.00 17.20 3.47
C ALA A 345 -8.79 16.31 2.25
N ALA A 346 -7.54 15.91 1.97
CA ALA A 346 -7.23 14.97 0.89
C ALA A 346 -7.91 13.61 1.10
N GLN A 347 -7.91 13.08 2.33
CA GLN A 347 -8.59 11.81 2.64
C GLN A 347 -10.10 11.91 2.50
N ARG A 348 -10.71 13.01 2.93
CA ARG A 348 -12.15 13.27 2.74
C ARG A 348 -12.53 13.44 1.26
N GLN A 349 -11.60 13.86 0.41
CA GLN A 349 -11.81 13.93 -1.04
C GLN A 349 -11.60 12.59 -1.73
N LEU A 350 -10.70 11.75 -1.22
CA LEU A 350 -10.43 10.42 -1.76
C LEU A 350 -11.61 9.45 -1.50
N PHE A 351 -12.21 9.52 -0.32
CA PHE A 351 -13.36 8.68 0.07
C PHE A 351 -14.58 9.54 0.46
N PRO A 352 -15.21 10.23 -0.51
CA PRO A 352 -16.29 11.17 -0.24
C PRO A 352 -17.60 10.52 0.20
N ALA A 353 -17.91 9.31 -0.27
CA ALA A 353 -19.15 8.59 0.04
C ALA A 353 -19.06 7.76 1.32
N SER A 354 -17.84 7.47 1.78
CA SER A 354 -17.55 6.65 2.95
C SER A 354 -17.37 7.48 4.22
N ALA A 355 -17.59 6.84 5.37
CA ALA A 355 -17.23 7.44 6.64
C ALA A 355 -15.71 7.59 6.72
N HIS A 356 -15.21 8.70 7.27
CA HIS A 356 -13.76 8.93 7.40
C HIS A 356 -13.04 7.82 8.17
N ILE A 357 -13.71 7.24 9.16
CA ILE A 357 -13.25 6.05 9.87
C ILE A 357 -14.38 5.03 9.82
N GLU A 358 -14.15 3.92 9.12
CA GLU A 358 -15.05 2.77 9.09
C GLU A 358 -14.75 1.85 10.27
N TRP A 359 -15.38 2.14 11.41
CA TRP A 359 -15.20 1.38 12.64
C TRP A 359 -15.63 -0.09 12.48
N PRO A 360 -14.95 -1.06 13.13
CA PRO A 360 -15.27 -2.49 13.03
C PRO A 360 -16.71 -2.91 13.35
N TRP A 361 -17.44 -2.08 14.09
CA TRP A 361 -18.81 -2.32 14.54
C TRP A 361 -19.85 -1.43 13.82
N ALA A 362 -19.40 -0.49 12.99
CA ALA A 362 -20.29 0.44 12.32
C ALA A 362 -20.81 -0.14 11.01
N GLN A 363 -22.08 0.15 10.69
CA GLN A 363 -22.63 -0.13 9.37
C GLN A 363 -22.07 0.87 8.33
N PRO A 364 -21.84 0.45 7.08
CA PRO A 364 -21.35 1.35 6.05
C PRO A 364 -22.36 2.45 5.72
N ARG A 365 -21.85 3.67 5.53
CA ARG A 365 -22.63 4.79 4.96
C ARG A 365 -22.74 4.69 3.43
N ASN A 366 -21.72 4.12 2.79
CA ASN A 366 -21.63 4.03 1.34
C ASN A 366 -22.66 3.01 0.80
N PRO A 367 -23.52 3.39 -0.17
CA PRO A 367 -24.53 2.49 -0.74
C PRO A 367 -23.98 1.23 -1.40
N TRP A 368 -22.81 1.29 -2.05
CA TRP A 368 -22.16 0.10 -2.63
C TRP A 368 -21.70 -0.86 -1.54
N ALA A 369 -21.04 -0.33 -0.51
CA ALA A 369 -20.63 -1.10 0.66
C ALA A 369 -21.81 -1.77 1.38
N GLN A 370 -22.97 -1.09 1.49
CA GLN A 370 -24.20 -1.67 2.01
C GLN A 370 -24.71 -2.84 1.17
N ALA A 371 -24.66 -2.72 -0.16
CA ALA A 371 -25.05 -3.80 -1.07
C ALA A 371 -24.11 -5.01 -0.91
N PHE A 372 -22.80 -4.78 -0.77
CA PHE A 372 -21.83 -5.85 -0.55
C PHE A 372 -22.05 -6.57 0.80
N ASP A 373 -22.35 -5.82 1.86
CA ASP A 373 -22.73 -6.42 3.16
C ASP A 373 -24.05 -7.21 3.07
N TRP A 374 -25.03 -6.73 2.31
CA TRP A 374 -26.26 -7.48 2.04
C TRP A 374 -25.98 -8.78 1.27
N ILE A 375 -25.14 -8.72 0.22
CA ILE A 375 -24.74 -9.89 -0.58
C ILE A 375 -24.11 -10.97 0.30
N ARG A 376 -23.20 -10.57 1.20
CA ARG A 376 -22.50 -11.48 2.10
C ARG A 376 -23.44 -12.34 2.95
N VAL A 377 -24.60 -11.79 3.33
CA VAL A 377 -25.57 -12.48 4.20
C VAL A 377 -26.66 -13.19 3.41
N ASN A 378 -27.07 -12.66 2.25
CA ASN A 378 -28.31 -13.08 1.58
C ASN A 378 -28.11 -13.91 0.30
N THR A 379 -26.87 -14.26 -0.05
CA THR A 379 -26.56 -15.06 -1.25
C THR A 379 -25.76 -16.31 -0.92
N PRO A 380 -25.82 -17.39 -1.73
CA PRO A 380 -25.02 -18.60 -1.50
C PRO A 380 -23.51 -18.31 -1.50
N THR A 381 -22.75 -18.98 -0.63
CA THR A 381 -21.28 -18.80 -0.50
C THR A 381 -20.53 -19.09 -1.79
N ASP A 382 -21.04 -20.03 -2.60
CA ASP A 382 -20.47 -20.45 -3.88
C ASP A 382 -20.95 -19.62 -5.08
N ALA A 383 -21.76 -18.58 -4.84
CA ALA A 383 -22.26 -17.70 -5.89
C ALA A 383 -21.11 -16.97 -6.60
N LEU A 384 -21.21 -16.93 -7.93
CA LEU A 384 -20.36 -16.12 -8.80
C LEU A 384 -21.14 -14.89 -9.26
N PHE A 385 -20.56 -13.73 -9.00
CA PHE A 385 -21.10 -12.43 -9.39
C PHE A 385 -20.46 -11.90 -10.66
N ALA A 386 -21.24 -11.14 -11.42
CA ALA A 386 -20.70 -10.15 -12.34
C ALA A 386 -21.19 -8.76 -11.93
N LEU A 387 -20.32 -7.77 -12.04
CA LEU A 387 -20.61 -6.37 -11.75
C LEU A 387 -19.78 -5.52 -12.69
N ASN A 388 -20.04 -4.21 -12.74
CA ASN A 388 -19.29 -3.32 -13.60
C ASN A 388 -17.77 -3.52 -13.35
N PRO A 389 -16.99 -3.90 -14.38
CA PRO A 389 -15.57 -4.15 -14.19
C PRO A 389 -14.80 -2.90 -13.73
N ASN A 390 -15.38 -1.71 -13.87
CA ASN A 390 -14.82 -0.46 -13.39
C ASN A 390 -15.50 0.06 -12.11
N HIS A 391 -16.28 -0.76 -11.38
CA HIS A 391 -17.09 -0.31 -10.23
C HIS A 391 -16.28 0.52 -9.22
N MET A 392 -15.06 0.08 -8.88
CA MET A 392 -14.20 0.80 -7.94
C MET A 392 -13.85 2.22 -8.37
N ALA A 393 -13.74 2.47 -9.68
CA ALA A 393 -13.45 3.79 -10.23
C ALA A 393 -14.71 4.65 -10.43
N LEU A 394 -15.91 4.15 -10.09
CA LEU A 394 -17.14 4.91 -10.24
C LEU A 394 -17.27 5.99 -9.16
N PRO A 395 -17.80 7.18 -9.51
CA PRO A 395 -18.09 8.21 -8.52
C PRO A 395 -19.03 7.70 -7.42
N GLY A 396 -18.61 7.86 -6.16
CA GLY A 396 -19.39 7.46 -4.99
C GLY A 396 -19.30 5.97 -4.60
N GLU A 397 -18.49 5.17 -5.29
CA GLU A 397 -18.19 3.79 -4.89
C GLU A 397 -17.06 3.73 -3.84
N ASP A 398 -16.06 4.61 -3.95
CA ASP A 398 -14.94 4.77 -3.00
C ASP A 398 -13.97 3.56 -2.93
N GLU A 399 -13.75 2.88 -4.06
CA GLU A 399 -12.82 1.75 -4.22
C GLU A 399 -13.06 0.57 -3.27
N ASN A 400 -14.31 0.24 -2.95
CA ASN A 400 -14.62 -0.88 -2.06
C ASN A 400 -14.36 -2.24 -2.75
N GLY A 401 -13.53 -3.06 -2.10
CA GLY A 401 -13.25 -4.43 -2.52
C GLY A 401 -14.47 -5.35 -2.39
N PHE A 402 -14.99 -5.80 -3.54
CA PHE A 402 -16.11 -6.74 -3.59
C PHE A 402 -15.80 -8.07 -2.91
N ARG A 403 -14.73 -8.79 -3.28
CA ARG A 403 -14.41 -10.09 -2.65
C ARG A 403 -14.11 -9.91 -1.17
N ALA A 404 -13.41 -8.83 -0.81
CA ALA A 404 -13.06 -8.54 0.58
C ALA A 404 -14.29 -8.29 1.47
N ARG A 405 -15.29 -7.57 0.96
CA ARG A 405 -16.49 -7.18 1.73
C ARG A 405 -17.66 -8.14 1.56
N ALA A 406 -18.01 -8.48 0.32
CA ALA A 406 -19.13 -9.36 -0.01
C ALA A 406 -18.83 -10.85 0.25
N GLN A 407 -17.55 -11.23 0.31
CA GLN A 407 -17.12 -12.62 0.52
C GLN A 407 -17.72 -13.58 -0.53
N ARG A 408 -17.81 -13.13 -1.78
CA ARG A 408 -18.28 -13.93 -2.92
C ARG A 408 -17.29 -13.89 -4.06
N SER A 409 -17.32 -14.90 -4.91
CA SER A 409 -16.57 -14.88 -6.16
C SER A 409 -17.14 -13.82 -7.10
N MET A 410 -16.28 -13.18 -7.88
CA MET A 410 -16.68 -12.31 -8.99
C MET A 410 -15.85 -12.58 -10.24
N LEU A 411 -16.42 -12.26 -11.40
CA LEU A 411 -15.66 -12.08 -12.65
C LEU A 411 -14.59 -10.99 -12.46
N ALA A 412 -13.55 -11.04 -13.29
CA ALA A 412 -12.42 -10.14 -13.18
C ALA A 412 -12.83 -8.68 -13.36
N ASP A 413 -12.24 -7.81 -12.55
CA ASP A 413 -12.39 -6.36 -12.68
C ASP A 413 -11.23 -5.70 -13.45
N ALA A 414 -11.40 -4.44 -13.82
CA ALA A 414 -10.42 -3.65 -14.56
C ALA A 414 -9.54 -2.77 -13.64
N VAL A 415 -9.74 -2.82 -12.32
CA VAL A 415 -9.12 -1.89 -11.35
C VAL A 415 -8.05 -2.60 -10.52
N LYS A 416 -8.37 -3.70 -9.85
CA LYS A 416 -7.48 -4.45 -8.94
C LYS A 416 -7.00 -5.77 -9.51
N ASP A 417 -7.83 -6.49 -10.26
CA ASP A 417 -7.39 -7.77 -10.85
C ASP A 417 -6.30 -7.57 -11.94
N LYS A 418 -6.23 -6.38 -12.54
CA LYS A 418 -5.10 -5.98 -13.42
C LYS A 418 -3.77 -5.93 -12.67
N GLY A 419 -3.78 -5.62 -11.37
CA GLY A 419 -2.60 -5.63 -10.51
C GLY A 419 -2.00 -7.03 -10.42
N ALA A 420 -2.85 -8.02 -10.14
CA ALA A 420 -2.46 -9.42 -10.14
C ALA A 420 -1.98 -9.89 -11.52
N ALA A 421 -2.72 -9.57 -12.58
CA ALA A 421 -2.32 -9.92 -13.95
C ALA A 421 -0.99 -9.28 -14.38
N SER A 422 -0.66 -8.10 -13.84
CA SER A 422 0.60 -7.41 -14.14
C SER A 422 1.80 -8.04 -13.42
N MET A 423 1.60 -8.53 -12.20
CA MET A 423 2.65 -9.22 -11.44
C MET A 423 2.83 -10.67 -11.89
N PHE A 424 1.74 -11.32 -12.32
CA PHE A 424 1.67 -12.71 -12.75
C PHE A 424 1.15 -12.81 -14.18
N PRO A 425 2.02 -12.61 -15.20
CA PRO A 425 1.62 -12.55 -16.62
C PRO A 425 0.73 -13.69 -17.13
N PRO A 426 0.84 -14.95 -16.66
CA PRO A 426 -0.09 -16.02 -17.07
C PRO A 426 -1.57 -15.73 -16.79
N LEU A 427 -1.90 -14.90 -15.79
CA LEU A 427 -3.28 -14.51 -15.48
C LEU A 427 -3.86 -13.53 -16.50
N SER A 428 -3.03 -12.86 -17.31
CA SER A 428 -3.47 -11.83 -18.26
C SER A 428 -4.49 -12.35 -19.29
N THR A 429 -4.33 -13.59 -19.76
CA THR A 429 -5.26 -14.19 -20.74
C THR A 429 -6.66 -14.30 -20.16
N LYS A 430 -6.78 -14.86 -18.95
CA LYS A 430 -8.07 -15.06 -18.28
C LYS A 430 -8.71 -13.74 -17.87
N TRP A 431 -7.89 -12.81 -17.35
CA TRP A 431 -8.33 -11.46 -17.02
C TRP A 431 -8.90 -10.75 -18.24
N TRP A 432 -8.19 -10.78 -19.36
CA TRP A 432 -8.60 -10.11 -20.59
C TRP A 432 -9.88 -10.70 -21.18
N GLU A 433 -9.99 -12.04 -21.18
CA GLU A 433 -11.20 -12.73 -21.63
C GLU A 433 -12.44 -12.29 -20.83
N GLN A 434 -12.35 -12.28 -19.50
CA GLN A 434 -13.47 -11.88 -18.64
C GLN A 434 -13.80 -10.39 -18.77
N LEU A 435 -12.82 -9.53 -19.05
CA LEU A 435 -13.07 -8.11 -19.29
C LEU A 435 -13.74 -7.84 -20.63
N GLU A 436 -13.28 -8.46 -21.72
CA GLU A 436 -13.92 -8.28 -23.03
C GLU A 436 -15.37 -8.79 -23.03
N ASP A 437 -15.65 -9.87 -22.31
CA ASP A 437 -17.02 -10.39 -22.15
C ASP A 437 -17.95 -9.51 -21.32
N GLN A 438 -17.39 -8.61 -20.49
CA GLN A 438 -18.08 -7.60 -19.68
C GLN A 438 -18.01 -6.18 -20.29
N LYS A 439 -17.47 -6.05 -21.50
CA LYS A 439 -17.31 -4.77 -22.20
C LYS A 439 -18.66 -4.12 -22.47
N ASN A 440 -18.71 -2.78 -22.42
CA ASN A 440 -19.94 -2.01 -22.59
C ASN A 440 -21.02 -2.34 -21.54
N TRP A 441 -20.61 -2.66 -20.30
CA TRP A 441 -21.49 -3.01 -19.18
C TRP A 441 -22.78 -2.17 -19.04
N LYS A 442 -22.70 -0.85 -19.26
CA LYS A 442 -23.87 0.06 -19.17
C LYS A 442 -24.97 -0.20 -20.21
N GLN A 443 -24.65 -0.90 -21.30
CA GLN A 443 -25.56 -1.25 -22.37
C GLN A 443 -26.08 -2.68 -22.25
N PHE A 444 -25.72 -3.41 -21.19
CA PHE A 444 -26.14 -4.81 -21.03
C PHE A 444 -27.64 -4.92 -20.87
N GLU A 445 -28.20 -5.85 -21.62
CA GLU A 445 -29.58 -6.30 -21.47
C GLU A 445 -29.61 -7.65 -20.74
N LYS A 446 -30.81 -8.13 -20.41
CA LYS A 446 -31.02 -9.43 -19.79
C LYS A 446 -30.27 -10.58 -20.51
N LYS A 447 -30.26 -10.55 -21.84
CA LYS A 447 -29.58 -11.56 -22.69
C LYS A 447 -28.06 -11.58 -22.49
N ASP A 448 -27.43 -10.44 -22.23
CA ASP A 448 -25.99 -10.37 -21.97
C ASP A 448 -25.63 -11.03 -20.64
N PHE A 449 -26.46 -10.84 -19.60
CA PHE A 449 -26.27 -11.55 -18.34
C PHE A 449 -26.53 -13.05 -18.48
N GLU A 450 -27.51 -13.46 -19.28
CA GLU A 450 -27.74 -14.87 -19.61
C GLU A 450 -26.53 -15.49 -20.35
N ARG A 451 -25.86 -14.74 -21.24
CA ARG A 451 -24.59 -15.14 -21.86
C ARG A 451 -23.51 -15.38 -20.80
N LEU A 452 -23.33 -14.45 -19.87
CA LEU A 452 -22.35 -14.60 -18.78
C LEU A 452 -22.67 -15.80 -17.87
N ARG A 453 -23.95 -16.05 -17.60
CA ARG A 453 -24.40 -17.24 -16.87
C ARG A 453 -24.03 -18.52 -17.61
N GLN A 454 -24.31 -18.59 -18.91
CA GLN A 454 -24.02 -19.79 -19.71
C GLN A 454 -22.51 -20.06 -19.81
N LYS A 455 -21.70 -19.01 -19.99
CA LYS A 455 -20.25 -19.17 -20.17
C LYS A 455 -19.50 -19.41 -18.87
N TYR A 456 -19.82 -18.67 -17.81
CA TYR A 456 -19.04 -18.66 -16.56
C TYR A 456 -19.78 -19.21 -15.34
N GLY A 457 -21.09 -19.40 -15.42
CA GLY A 457 -21.91 -19.79 -14.28
C GLY A 457 -22.25 -18.62 -13.35
N VAL A 458 -22.25 -17.38 -13.85
CA VAL A 458 -22.74 -16.20 -13.10
C VAL A 458 -24.19 -16.43 -12.69
N SER A 459 -24.46 -16.36 -11.39
CA SER A 459 -25.82 -16.54 -10.82
C SER A 459 -26.41 -15.24 -10.29
N TRP A 460 -25.57 -14.25 -10.01
CA TRP A 460 -25.97 -12.96 -9.48
C TRP A 460 -25.23 -11.81 -10.15
N ILE A 461 -25.85 -10.64 -10.16
CA ILE A 461 -25.27 -9.42 -10.71
C ILE A 461 -25.50 -8.22 -9.82
N VAL A 462 -24.57 -7.28 -9.85
CA VAL A 462 -24.73 -5.93 -9.27
C VAL A 462 -24.75 -4.93 -10.40
N VAL A 463 -25.85 -4.18 -10.53
CA VAL A 463 -26.04 -3.19 -11.59
C VAL A 463 -26.30 -1.82 -10.98
N GLU A 464 -25.72 -0.77 -11.58
CA GLU A 464 -26.01 0.63 -11.24
C GLU A 464 -27.49 0.95 -11.52
N GLN A 465 -28.06 1.89 -10.76
CA GLN A 465 -29.37 2.46 -11.03
C GLN A 465 -29.38 3.30 -12.32
N PRO A 466 -30.47 3.28 -13.13
CA PRO A 466 -31.69 2.50 -12.95
C PRO A 466 -31.54 1.03 -13.36
N GLY A 467 -30.46 0.66 -14.06
CA GLY A 467 -30.16 -0.67 -14.58
C GLY A 467 -31.19 -1.22 -15.58
N PRO A 468 -30.96 -2.42 -16.14
CA PRO A 468 -31.85 -2.99 -17.15
C PRO A 468 -33.15 -3.52 -16.57
N GLU A 469 -34.22 -3.47 -17.36
CA GLU A 469 -35.55 -3.97 -17.00
C GLU A 469 -35.63 -5.51 -17.04
N GLY A 470 -36.63 -6.09 -16.38
CA GLY A 470 -36.92 -7.53 -16.45
C GLY A 470 -35.99 -8.45 -15.64
N LEU A 471 -35.19 -7.87 -14.75
CA LEU A 471 -34.36 -8.59 -13.77
C LEU A 471 -35.07 -8.68 -12.41
N ALA A 472 -34.95 -9.83 -11.75
CA ALA A 472 -35.45 -10.01 -10.38
C ALA A 472 -34.40 -9.54 -9.36
N CYS A 473 -34.61 -8.35 -8.79
CA CYS A 473 -33.67 -7.70 -7.89
C CYS A 473 -34.19 -7.67 -6.44
N PRO A 474 -33.85 -8.66 -5.60
CA PRO A 474 -34.29 -8.70 -4.20
C PRO A 474 -33.70 -7.60 -3.30
N TYR A 475 -32.67 -6.88 -3.78
CA TYR A 475 -32.11 -5.74 -3.07
C TYR A 475 -31.90 -4.56 -4.01
N GLU A 476 -32.23 -3.38 -3.51
CA GLU A 476 -32.11 -2.11 -4.20
C GLU A 476 -31.84 -0.99 -3.21
N ASN A 477 -30.96 -0.06 -3.57
CA ASN A 477 -30.79 1.20 -2.86
C ASN A 477 -30.56 2.35 -3.86
N SER A 478 -30.11 3.51 -3.34
CA SER A 478 -29.93 4.72 -4.15
C SER A 478 -28.87 4.62 -5.25
N ALA A 479 -27.96 3.63 -5.19
CA ALA A 479 -26.85 3.50 -6.16
C ALA A 479 -26.96 2.25 -7.03
N VAL A 480 -27.35 1.11 -6.44
CA VAL A 480 -27.27 -0.20 -7.10
C VAL A 480 -28.46 -1.09 -6.79
N ARG A 481 -28.63 -2.08 -7.67
CA ARG A 481 -29.55 -3.21 -7.50
C ARG A 481 -28.76 -4.51 -7.57
N VAL A 482 -29.12 -5.47 -6.71
CA VAL A 482 -28.54 -6.81 -6.72
C VAL A 482 -29.59 -7.77 -7.25
N CYS A 483 -29.30 -8.42 -8.37
CA CYS A 483 -30.28 -9.18 -9.13
C CYS A 483 -29.83 -10.61 -9.38
N ARG A 484 -30.80 -11.52 -9.50
CA ARG A 484 -30.57 -12.91 -9.91
C ARG A 484 -30.51 -13.00 -11.43
N VAL A 485 -29.65 -13.87 -11.93
CA VAL A 485 -29.60 -14.24 -13.35
C VAL A 485 -30.25 -15.61 -13.50
N GLY A 486 -31.56 -15.63 -13.78
CA GLY A 486 -32.34 -16.86 -13.88
C GLY A 486 -33.57 -16.87 -13.00
#